data_AF-A0A9P8DB40-F1
#
_entry.id   AF-A0A9P8DB40-F1
#
_cell.length_a   1.000
_cell.length_b   1.000
_cell.length_c   1.000
_cell.angle_alpha   90.00
_cell.angle_beta   90.00
_cell.angle_gamma   90.00
#
_symmetry.space_group_name_H-M   'P 1'
#
loop_
_entity.id
_entity.type
_entity.pdbx_description
1 polymer ?
#
loop_
_entity_poly.entity_id
_entity_poly.type
_entity_poly.pdbx_seq_one_letter_code
_entity_poly.pdbx_strand_id
1 'polypeptide(L)'
;MAQYTSPTLSTSMTNLRTANILDGFAELGLPIIGDVNNGTAAGAMILPSSMYPDNQTRFDAREAHFNSVSSRYNLHIATNQTVTQLVLDSDSAYSLSQRVMGVEFALDDKSKVSGIGPSDVLKSLDIPVKIDLPGVGCDLQDHPMVYANYYYRNESYFTSGEITDDVYDEVAEEYIRNRTAAQKTFSRGTVRPSSSSIFDLPKLDPRYCSDPIDCEIIVLGLQMNAKLIQTDAMKELMPEAESAFDATDHETLMKHVMEKITTERHPSGTAAMMPLELGGVVDPELKVCGTCNLRIADASIMPLIPSANLQASVYTIAEKVGFQ
;
A
#
# COMPACT_ATOMS: atom_id res chain seq x y z
N MET A 1 15.54 -27.40 -22.23
CA MET A 1 16.25 -26.18 -21.81
C MET A 1 16.11 -25.16 -22.92
N ALA A 2 15.09 -24.30 -22.86
CA ALA A 2 14.99 -23.17 -23.77
C ALA A 2 15.78 -22.03 -23.14
N GLN A 3 16.86 -21.61 -23.79
CA GLN A 3 17.61 -20.41 -23.41
C GLN A 3 16.69 -19.22 -23.63
N TYR A 4 16.18 -18.65 -22.53
CA TYR A 4 15.52 -17.35 -22.55
C TYR A 4 16.62 -16.31 -22.74
N THR A 5 16.89 -15.93 -23.98
CA THR A 5 17.72 -14.76 -24.27
C THR A 5 16.96 -13.54 -23.79
N SER A 6 17.55 -12.80 -22.84
CA SER A 6 17.03 -11.53 -22.34
C SER A 6 16.66 -10.64 -23.53
N PRO A 7 15.42 -10.15 -23.64
CA PRO A 7 15.11 -9.16 -24.66
C PRO A 7 15.95 -7.93 -24.31
N THR A 8 16.87 -7.58 -25.21
CA THR A 8 17.48 -6.25 -25.22
C THR A 8 16.34 -5.26 -25.27
N LEU A 9 16.13 -4.52 -24.18
CA LEU A 9 15.21 -3.40 -24.11
C LEU A 9 15.53 -2.50 -25.32
N SER A 10 14.57 -2.37 -26.23
CA SER A 10 14.69 -1.45 -27.36
C SER A 10 14.98 -0.06 -26.82
N THR A 11 16.12 0.52 -27.22
CA THR A 11 16.54 1.90 -26.92
C THR A 11 15.51 2.95 -27.35
N SER A 12 14.45 2.58 -28.07
CA SER A 12 13.38 3.50 -28.48
C SER A 12 12.23 3.66 -27.48
N MET A 13 12.18 2.89 -26.37
CA MET A 13 11.05 2.94 -25.41
C MET A 13 11.41 3.37 -23.99
N THR A 14 12.68 3.34 -23.60
CA THR A 14 13.12 3.91 -22.33
C THR A 14 13.49 5.37 -22.53
N ASN A 15 12.79 6.29 -21.86
CA ASN A 15 13.29 7.66 -21.68
C ASN A 15 14.74 7.55 -21.18
N LEU A 16 15.67 8.29 -21.79
CA LEU A 16 17.10 8.21 -21.47
C LEU A 16 17.35 8.30 -19.96
N ARG A 17 16.57 9.09 -19.22
CA ARG A 17 16.66 9.15 -17.74
C ARG A 17 16.49 7.80 -17.05
N THR A 18 15.54 6.99 -17.51
CA THR A 18 15.34 5.63 -17.00
C THR A 18 16.55 4.76 -17.28
N ALA A 19 17.17 4.90 -18.46
CA ALA A 19 18.40 4.18 -18.78
C ALA A 19 19.54 4.58 -17.84
N ASN A 20 19.77 5.89 -17.62
CA ASN A 20 20.82 6.37 -16.71
C ASN A 20 20.60 5.90 -15.25
N ILE A 21 19.35 5.81 -14.77
CA ILE A 21 19.06 5.25 -13.44
C ILE A 21 19.42 3.76 -13.38
N LEU A 22 19.03 2.98 -14.38
CA LEU A 22 19.34 1.54 -14.43
C LEU A 22 20.85 1.31 -14.54
N ASP A 23 21.53 2.04 -15.42
CA ASP A 23 22.98 1.96 -15.60
C ASP A 23 23.72 2.40 -14.34
N GLY A 24 23.25 3.45 -13.65
CA GLY A 24 23.78 3.87 -12.36
C GLY A 24 23.66 2.78 -11.29
N PHE A 25 22.53 2.08 -11.22
CA PHE A 25 22.40 0.92 -10.33
C PHE A 25 23.33 -0.23 -10.74
N ALA A 26 23.53 -0.48 -12.04
CA ALA A 26 24.45 -1.48 -12.54
C ALA A 26 25.93 -1.14 -12.21
N GLU A 27 26.32 0.13 -12.28
CA GLU A 27 27.65 0.62 -11.85
C GLU A 27 27.90 0.35 -10.36
N LEU A 28 26.86 0.41 -9.53
CA LEU A 28 26.90 0.04 -8.12
C LEU A 28 26.84 -1.49 -7.88
N GLY A 29 26.80 -2.29 -8.95
CA GLY A 29 26.80 -3.75 -8.88
C GLY A 29 25.44 -4.38 -8.57
N LEU A 30 24.33 -3.62 -8.69
CA LEU A 30 22.99 -4.17 -8.50
C LEU A 30 22.47 -4.83 -9.78
N PRO A 31 21.78 -5.98 -9.67
CA PRO A 31 21.21 -6.65 -10.82
C PRO A 31 20.04 -5.83 -11.38
N ILE A 32 19.94 -5.79 -12.71
CA ILE A 32 18.77 -5.29 -13.41
C ILE A 32 17.78 -6.44 -13.58
N ILE A 33 16.59 -6.29 -13.00
CA ILE A 33 15.52 -7.29 -13.06
C ILE A 33 14.64 -6.97 -14.27
N GLY A 34 14.54 -7.94 -15.19
CA GLY A 34 13.74 -7.79 -16.40
C GLY A 34 12.22 -7.92 -16.16
N ASP A 35 11.80 -8.92 -15.39
CA ASP A 35 10.39 -9.13 -15.02
C ASP A 35 10.21 -8.97 -13.51
N VAL A 36 9.51 -7.90 -13.13
CA VAL A 36 9.24 -7.54 -11.73
C VAL A 36 8.24 -8.46 -11.04
N ASN A 37 7.49 -9.24 -11.80
CA ASN A 37 6.48 -10.16 -11.27
C ASN A 37 7.02 -11.58 -11.05
N ASN A 38 8.32 -11.81 -11.27
CA ASN A 38 8.94 -13.13 -11.13
C ASN A 38 9.21 -13.55 -9.67
N GLY A 39 8.83 -12.71 -8.69
CA GLY A 39 9.04 -12.94 -7.25
C GLY A 39 10.36 -12.40 -6.70
N THR A 40 11.22 -11.81 -7.53
CA THR A 40 12.48 -11.19 -7.10
C THR A 40 12.23 -9.75 -6.65
N ALA A 41 12.48 -9.46 -5.37
CA ALA A 41 12.23 -8.14 -4.78
C ALA A 41 13.47 -7.25 -4.66
N ALA A 42 14.66 -7.73 -5.06
CA ALA A 42 15.92 -7.02 -4.89
C ALA A 42 16.64 -6.82 -6.24
N GLY A 43 16.89 -5.56 -6.59
CA GLY A 43 17.52 -5.14 -7.84
C GLY A 43 16.88 -3.87 -8.38
N ALA A 44 17.43 -3.34 -9.46
CA ALA A 44 16.84 -2.22 -10.17
C ALA A 44 15.88 -2.72 -11.25
N MET A 45 14.73 -2.06 -11.40
CA MET A 45 13.67 -2.56 -12.26
C MET A 45 12.79 -1.44 -12.82
N ILE A 46 12.17 -1.71 -13.97
CA ILE A 46 11.11 -0.87 -14.52
C ILE A 46 9.78 -1.44 -14.03
N LEU A 47 9.05 -0.67 -13.23
CA LEU A 47 7.73 -1.05 -12.75
C LEU A 47 6.67 -0.73 -13.83
N PRO A 48 5.81 -1.69 -14.20
CA PRO A 48 4.68 -1.40 -15.07
C PRO A 48 3.61 -0.60 -14.30
N SER A 49 2.90 0.25 -15.04
CA SER A 49 1.78 1.01 -14.51
C SER A 49 0.44 0.33 -14.85
N SER A 50 -0.53 0.47 -13.96
CA SER A 50 -1.92 0.04 -14.21
C SER A 50 -2.61 0.95 -15.22
N MET A 51 -2.34 0.74 -16.50
CA MET A 51 -2.82 1.57 -17.62
C MET A 51 -3.02 0.75 -18.90
N TYR A 52 -3.86 1.27 -19.80
CA TYR A 52 -4.00 0.72 -21.13
C TYR A 52 -2.73 1.01 -21.96
N PRO A 53 -2.17 0.02 -22.68
CA PRO A 53 -0.92 0.21 -23.42
C PRO A 53 -1.07 1.18 -24.61
N ASP A 54 -2.25 1.22 -25.23
CA ASP A 54 -2.45 1.96 -26.48
C ASP A 54 -2.64 3.47 -26.27
N ASN A 55 -3.33 3.86 -25.20
CA ASN A 55 -3.70 5.25 -24.94
C ASN A 55 -3.21 5.79 -23.60
N GLN A 56 -2.51 4.96 -22.81
CA GLN A 56 -1.92 5.32 -21.53
C GLN A 56 -2.92 5.86 -20.49
N THR A 57 -4.22 5.56 -20.65
CA THR A 57 -5.23 5.89 -19.64
C THR A 57 -5.22 4.87 -18.51
N ARG A 58 -5.59 5.29 -17.30
CA ARG A 58 -5.64 4.43 -16.11
C ARG A 58 -6.50 3.18 -16.35
N PHE A 59 -6.00 2.04 -15.89
CA PHE A 59 -6.73 0.77 -15.83
C PHE A 59 -6.98 0.41 -14.36
N ASP A 60 -8.17 0.71 -13.86
CA ASP A 60 -8.55 0.50 -12.46
C ASP A 60 -9.49 -0.70 -12.27
N ALA A 61 -9.92 -0.96 -11.03
CA ALA A 61 -10.76 -2.10 -10.69
C ALA A 61 -12.14 -2.06 -11.35
N ARG A 62 -12.66 -0.85 -11.67
CA ARG A 62 -13.93 -0.70 -12.38
C ARG A 62 -13.78 -1.15 -13.82
N GLU A 63 -12.70 -0.72 -14.48
CA GLU A 63 -12.36 -1.19 -15.82
C GLU A 63 -12.16 -2.70 -15.85
N ALA A 64 -11.40 -3.24 -14.89
CA ALA A 64 -11.05 -4.66 -14.82
C ALA A 64 -12.26 -5.57 -14.54
N HIS A 65 -13.10 -5.23 -13.56
CA HIS A 65 -14.05 -6.18 -12.97
C HIS A 65 -15.51 -5.74 -13.01
N PHE A 66 -15.83 -4.48 -13.32
CA PHE A 66 -17.21 -3.99 -13.30
C PHE A 66 -17.78 -3.71 -14.69
N ASN A 67 -17.09 -2.95 -15.54
CA ASN A 67 -17.67 -2.42 -16.78
C ASN A 67 -18.21 -3.53 -17.69
N SER A 68 -17.45 -4.63 -17.87
CA SER A 68 -17.81 -5.76 -18.74
C SER A 68 -19.01 -6.59 -18.24
N VAL A 69 -19.36 -6.48 -16.96
CA VAL A 69 -20.41 -7.27 -16.30
C VAL A 69 -21.55 -6.41 -15.74
N SER A 70 -21.47 -5.09 -15.92
CA SER A 70 -22.41 -4.10 -15.38
C SER A 70 -23.87 -4.31 -15.80
N SER A 71 -24.11 -4.97 -16.93
CA SER A 71 -25.46 -5.28 -17.45
C SER A 71 -26.08 -6.55 -16.87
N ARG A 72 -25.36 -7.30 -16.02
CA ARG A 72 -25.89 -8.51 -15.38
C ARG A 72 -27.03 -8.15 -14.43
N TYR A 73 -28.21 -8.71 -14.66
CA TYR A 73 -29.42 -8.42 -13.88
C TYR A 73 -29.29 -8.78 -12.39
N ASN A 74 -28.36 -9.67 -12.04
CA ASN A 74 -28.08 -10.13 -10.68
C ASN A 74 -26.90 -9.40 -10.02
N LEU A 75 -26.35 -8.36 -10.66
CA LEU A 75 -25.33 -7.49 -10.07
C LEU A 75 -25.95 -6.13 -9.76
N HIS A 76 -26.06 -5.80 -8.47
CA HIS A 76 -26.59 -4.52 -8.01
C HIS A 76 -25.47 -3.70 -7.38
N ILE A 77 -25.36 -2.43 -7.76
CA ILE A 77 -24.40 -1.48 -7.18
C ILE A 77 -25.18 -0.32 -6.56
N ALA A 78 -24.89 -0.05 -5.29
CA ALA A 78 -25.38 1.12 -4.58
C ALA A 78 -24.21 2.07 -4.31
N THR A 79 -24.15 3.18 -5.05
CA THR A 79 -23.16 4.25 -4.84
C THR A 79 -23.64 5.26 -3.80
N ASN A 80 -22.71 6.03 -3.22
CA ASN A 80 -23.02 7.06 -2.22
C ASN A 80 -23.76 6.51 -0.99
N GLN A 81 -23.43 5.28 -0.59
CA GLN A 81 -23.92 4.65 0.63
C GLN A 81 -22.72 4.20 1.45
N THR A 82 -22.77 4.37 2.77
CA THR A 82 -21.75 3.85 3.67
C THR A 82 -22.35 2.71 4.47
N VAL A 83 -21.68 1.54 4.45
CA VAL A 83 -22.05 0.41 5.32
C VAL A 83 -21.72 0.78 6.76
N THR A 84 -22.70 0.64 7.66
CA THR A 84 -22.60 1.09 9.04
C THR A 84 -22.41 -0.06 10.01
N GLN A 85 -23.16 -1.15 9.79
CA GLN A 85 -23.04 -2.37 10.59
C GLN A 85 -23.37 -3.63 9.80
N LEU A 86 -22.87 -4.74 10.34
CA LEU A 86 -23.31 -6.08 10.03
C LEU A 86 -24.59 -6.43 10.80
N VAL A 87 -25.56 -7.00 10.08
CA VAL A 87 -26.79 -7.54 10.66
C VAL A 87 -26.53 -8.97 11.11
N LEU A 88 -26.69 -9.22 12.40
CA LEU A 88 -26.51 -10.54 13.00
C LEU A 88 -27.85 -11.24 13.20
N ASP A 89 -27.87 -12.55 12.98
CA ASP A 89 -29.02 -13.39 13.26
C ASP A 89 -29.25 -13.51 14.78
N SER A 90 -30.44 -13.09 15.25
CA SER A 90 -30.81 -13.16 16.67
C SER A 90 -30.83 -14.59 17.21
N ASP A 91 -31.13 -15.57 16.36
CA ASP A 91 -31.20 -16.98 16.77
C ASP A 91 -29.80 -17.58 16.96
N SER A 92 -28.77 -16.89 16.45
CA SER A 92 -27.35 -17.28 16.59
C SER A 92 -26.65 -16.63 17.80
N ALA A 93 -27.35 -15.83 18.60
CA ALA A 93 -26.76 -15.04 19.69
C ALA A 93 -26.02 -15.87 20.76
N TYR A 94 -26.39 -17.14 20.92
CA TYR A 94 -25.77 -18.09 21.88
C TYR A 94 -24.90 -19.16 21.19
N SER A 95 -24.70 -19.06 19.88
CA SER A 95 -23.87 -20.00 19.14
C SER A 95 -22.38 -19.64 19.28
N LEU A 96 -21.52 -20.64 19.07
CA LEU A 96 -20.06 -20.43 19.01
C LEU A 96 -19.64 -19.55 17.83
N SER A 97 -20.52 -19.30 16.86
CA SER A 97 -20.22 -18.47 15.68
C SER A 97 -21.47 -17.74 15.20
N GLN A 98 -21.48 -16.42 15.37
CA GLN A 98 -22.65 -15.60 15.03
C GLN A 98 -22.82 -15.50 13.52
N ARG A 99 -24.05 -15.72 13.04
CA ARG A 99 -24.35 -15.67 11.61
C ARG A 99 -24.57 -14.24 11.16
N VAL A 100 -23.81 -13.82 10.15
CA VAL A 100 -24.02 -12.54 9.47
C VAL A 100 -25.03 -12.73 8.34
N MET A 101 -26.09 -11.92 8.36
CA MET A 101 -27.20 -11.99 7.40
C MET A 101 -27.10 -10.95 6.29
N GLY A 102 -26.35 -9.88 6.52
CA GLY A 102 -26.16 -8.80 5.57
C GLY A 102 -25.56 -7.57 6.22
N VAL A 103 -25.74 -6.43 5.55
CA VAL A 103 -25.25 -5.13 5.98
C VAL A 103 -26.40 -4.14 6.07
N GLU A 104 -26.30 -3.20 7.01
CA GLU A 104 -27.06 -1.96 6.98
C GLU A 104 -26.19 -0.84 6.43
N PHE A 105 -26.81 0.12 5.77
CA PHE A 105 -26.17 1.31 5.24
C PHE A 105 -26.97 2.55 5.65
N ALA A 106 -26.28 3.67 5.83
CA ALA A 106 -26.92 4.95 6.13
C ALA A 106 -26.21 6.09 5.39
N LEU A 107 -26.96 7.19 5.20
CA LEU A 107 -26.46 8.45 4.68
C LEU A 107 -26.00 9.40 5.79
N ASP A 108 -26.39 9.13 7.05
CA ASP A 108 -26.12 10.00 8.19
C ASP A 108 -25.87 9.25 9.51
N ASP A 109 -25.46 10.04 10.50
CA ASP A 109 -24.80 9.69 11.77
C ASP A 109 -25.67 8.93 12.80
N LYS A 110 -26.87 8.49 12.43
CA LYS A 110 -27.79 7.79 13.36
C LYS A 110 -27.56 6.29 13.42
N SER A 111 -26.50 5.80 12.79
CA SER A 111 -26.28 4.38 12.57
C SER A 111 -25.50 3.69 13.68
N LYS A 112 -25.85 2.43 13.96
CA LYS A 112 -25.09 1.58 14.88
C LYS A 112 -23.87 0.99 14.16
N VAL A 113 -22.88 0.55 14.94
CA VAL A 113 -21.71 -0.20 14.47
C VAL A 113 -21.81 -1.69 14.75
N SER A 114 -21.02 -2.47 14.03
CA SER A 114 -21.06 -3.95 14.07
C SER A 114 -20.75 -4.58 15.43
N GLY A 115 -20.04 -3.90 16.34
CA GLY A 115 -19.69 -4.43 17.66
C GLY A 115 -18.75 -5.65 17.62
N ILE A 116 -17.92 -5.75 16.58
CA ILE A 116 -16.90 -6.80 16.41
C ILE A 116 -15.53 -6.13 16.49
N GLY A 117 -14.74 -6.46 17.51
CA GLY A 117 -13.42 -5.87 17.73
C GLY A 117 -12.96 -5.94 19.19
N PRO A 118 -11.93 -5.18 19.59
CA PRO A 118 -11.39 -5.22 20.95
C PRO A 118 -12.43 -4.76 21.97
N SER A 119 -12.79 -5.63 22.91
CA SER A 119 -13.91 -5.36 23.82
C SER A 119 -13.70 -4.17 24.74
N ASP A 120 -12.46 -3.86 25.12
CA ASP A 120 -12.08 -2.68 25.89
C ASP A 120 -12.35 -1.38 25.12
N VAL A 121 -11.96 -1.33 23.84
CA VAL A 121 -12.20 -0.19 22.94
C VAL A 121 -13.70 0.02 22.74
N LEU A 122 -14.43 -1.04 22.39
CA LEU A 122 -15.86 -0.96 22.14
C LEU A 122 -16.63 -0.47 23.38
N LYS A 123 -16.33 -1.01 24.57
CA LYS A 123 -16.94 -0.57 25.83
C LYS A 123 -16.63 0.89 26.15
N SER A 124 -15.42 1.37 25.85
CA SER A 124 -15.03 2.77 26.12
C SER A 124 -15.81 3.80 25.28
N LEU A 125 -16.48 3.34 24.22
CA LEU A 125 -17.29 4.14 23.29
C LEU A 125 -18.79 3.80 23.40
N ASP A 126 -19.21 3.11 24.46
CA ASP A 126 -20.59 2.64 24.67
C ASP A 126 -21.14 1.77 23.52
N ILE A 127 -20.27 1.06 22.82
CA ILE A 127 -20.64 0.12 21.75
C ILE A 127 -20.85 -1.27 22.36
N PRO A 128 -22.03 -1.91 22.15
CA PRO A 128 -22.24 -3.28 22.58
C PRO A 128 -21.26 -4.25 21.91
N VAL A 129 -20.50 -4.99 22.71
CA VAL A 129 -19.60 -6.04 22.23
C VAL A 129 -20.42 -7.25 21.83
N LYS A 130 -20.49 -7.52 20.52
CA LYS A 130 -21.11 -8.72 19.95
C LYS A 130 -20.10 -9.86 19.84
N ILE A 131 -18.88 -9.54 19.39
CA ILE A 131 -17.75 -10.48 19.30
C ILE A 131 -16.47 -9.74 19.72
N ASP A 132 -15.77 -10.30 20.71
CA ASP A 132 -14.46 -9.79 21.12
C ASP A 132 -13.38 -10.36 20.21
N LEU A 133 -12.87 -9.52 19.30
CA LEU A 133 -11.75 -9.84 18.41
C LEU A 133 -10.67 -8.78 18.61
N PRO A 134 -9.73 -8.97 19.55
CA PRO A 134 -8.72 -7.97 19.90
C PRO A 134 -7.75 -7.63 18.76
N GLY A 135 -7.68 -8.48 17.72
CA GLY A 135 -6.90 -8.23 16.52
C GLY A 135 -7.46 -7.17 15.57
N VAL A 136 -8.77 -6.86 15.65
CA VAL A 136 -9.40 -5.91 14.73
C VAL A 136 -8.85 -4.50 14.97
N GLY A 137 -8.33 -3.89 13.90
CA GLY A 137 -7.70 -2.57 13.96
C GLY A 137 -6.31 -2.57 14.60
N CYS A 138 -5.73 -3.75 14.88
CA CYS A 138 -4.35 -3.91 15.31
C CYS A 138 -3.46 -4.32 14.13
N ASP A 139 -2.15 -4.42 14.34
CA ASP A 139 -1.20 -4.87 13.31
C ASP A 139 -1.22 -3.99 12.03
N LEU A 140 -1.56 -2.70 12.18
CA LEU A 140 -1.49 -1.75 11.06
C LEU A 140 -0.04 -1.69 10.56
N GLN A 141 0.11 -1.99 9.28
CA GLN A 141 1.36 -1.95 8.54
C GLN A 141 1.22 -0.98 7.38
N ASP A 142 2.33 -0.37 7.01
CA ASP A 142 2.47 0.50 5.84
C ASP A 142 3.95 0.48 5.41
N HIS A 143 4.24 1.08 4.26
CA HIS A 143 5.60 1.43 3.89
C HIS A 143 5.86 2.89 4.32
N PRO A 144 6.64 3.12 5.39
CA PRO A 144 7.14 4.44 5.71
C PRO A 144 8.22 4.81 4.72
N MET A 145 8.20 6.07 4.31
CA MET A 145 9.13 6.61 3.34
C MET A 145 9.59 8.01 3.68
N VAL A 146 10.70 8.39 3.06
CA VAL A 146 11.20 9.77 3.00
C VAL A 146 11.50 10.10 1.55
N TYR A 147 11.26 11.35 1.17
CA TYR A 147 11.57 11.85 -0.16
C TYR A 147 13.03 12.26 -0.27
N ALA A 148 13.73 11.78 -1.31
CA ALA A 148 15.09 12.19 -1.67
C ALA A 148 15.05 12.85 -3.05
N ASN A 149 14.85 14.16 -3.07
CA ASN A 149 14.58 14.90 -4.30
C ASN A 149 15.86 15.39 -4.96
N TYR A 150 15.99 15.15 -6.26
CA TYR A 150 17.07 15.62 -7.12
C TYR A 150 16.50 16.27 -8.36
N TYR A 151 16.93 17.49 -8.65
CA TYR A 151 16.68 18.19 -9.90
C TYR A 151 17.72 17.77 -10.94
N TYR A 152 17.29 17.46 -12.15
CA TYR A 152 18.19 17.15 -13.27
C TYR A 152 18.25 18.37 -14.19
N ARG A 153 19.44 18.96 -14.34
CA ARG A 153 19.62 20.25 -15.05
C ARG A 153 19.97 20.10 -16.52
N ASN A 154 20.08 18.88 -17.02
CA ASN A 154 20.38 18.68 -18.42
C ASN A 154 19.13 18.91 -19.30
N GLU A 155 19.08 20.07 -19.97
CA GLU A 155 17.96 20.53 -20.81
C GLU A 155 17.72 19.67 -22.07
N SER A 156 18.64 18.76 -22.42
CA SER A 156 18.46 17.84 -23.55
C SER A 156 17.50 16.68 -23.25
N TYR A 157 16.96 16.60 -22.03
CA TYR A 157 16.18 15.47 -21.54
C TYR A 157 14.79 15.94 -21.12
N PHE A 158 13.77 15.37 -21.75
CA PHE A 158 12.37 15.60 -21.40
C PHE A 158 12.11 15.38 -19.90
N THR A 159 11.78 16.45 -19.17
CA THR A 159 11.24 16.37 -17.82
C THR A 159 9.72 16.16 -17.88
N SER A 160 9.16 15.50 -16.88
CA SER A 160 7.71 15.54 -16.63
C SER A 160 7.19 16.93 -16.29
N GLY A 161 8.06 17.90 -15.96
CA GLY A 161 7.71 19.32 -15.81
C GLY A 161 7.65 20.11 -17.14
N GLU A 162 7.95 19.47 -18.27
CA GLU A 162 7.71 20.00 -19.62
C GLU A 162 6.33 19.59 -20.17
N ILE A 163 5.55 18.82 -19.40
CA ILE A 163 4.16 18.47 -19.70
C ILE A 163 3.26 19.53 -19.06
N THR A 164 2.89 20.55 -19.83
CA THR A 164 2.28 21.80 -19.31
C THR A 164 0.75 21.77 -19.19
N ASP A 165 0.14 20.64 -18.84
CA ASP A 165 -1.30 20.60 -18.56
C ASP A 165 -1.55 20.82 -17.06
N ASP A 166 -2.48 21.72 -16.70
CA ASP A 166 -2.76 22.14 -15.32
C ASP A 166 -3.10 20.97 -14.36
N VAL A 167 -3.66 19.88 -14.88
CA VAL A 167 -3.98 18.65 -14.13
C VAL A 167 -2.75 17.74 -13.94
N TYR A 168 -1.78 17.88 -14.82
CA TYR A 168 -0.55 17.10 -14.78
C TYR A 168 0.41 17.67 -13.74
N ASP A 169 0.54 18.99 -13.58
CA ASP A 169 1.44 19.59 -12.59
C ASP A 169 1.13 19.16 -11.14
N GLU A 170 -0.14 19.10 -10.74
CA GLU A 170 -0.54 18.61 -9.40
C GLU A 170 -0.23 17.12 -9.20
N VAL A 171 -0.40 16.29 -10.24
CA VAL A 171 -0.15 14.83 -10.20
C VAL A 171 1.34 14.50 -10.36
N ALA A 172 2.07 15.32 -11.13
CA ALA A 172 3.50 15.25 -11.40
C ALA A 172 4.31 15.62 -10.16
N GLU A 173 3.94 16.68 -9.44
CA GLU A 173 4.56 17.03 -8.16
C GLU A 173 4.37 15.93 -7.11
N GLU A 174 3.26 15.17 -7.14
CA GLU A 174 3.06 13.99 -6.29
C GLU A 174 3.90 12.78 -6.75
N TYR A 175 4.13 12.62 -8.06
CA TYR A 175 4.79 11.45 -8.66
C TYR A 175 6.34 11.54 -8.76
N ILE A 176 6.93 12.71 -9.03
CA ILE A 176 8.36 12.88 -9.43
C ILE A 176 9.32 13.00 -8.24
N ARG A 177 8.98 12.42 -7.09
CA ARG A 177 9.85 12.49 -5.91
C ARG A 177 10.41 11.12 -5.66
N ASN A 178 11.67 10.88 -6.03
CA ASN A 178 12.32 9.60 -5.79
C ASN A 178 12.21 9.25 -4.30
N ARG A 179 11.50 8.16 -4.04
CA ARG A 179 11.06 7.73 -2.72
C ARG A 179 12.05 6.70 -2.19
N THR A 180 12.44 6.83 -0.94
CA THR A 180 13.12 5.75 -0.21
C THR A 180 12.18 5.26 0.87
N ALA A 181 11.90 3.95 0.88
CA ALA A 181 10.94 3.37 1.81
C ALA A 181 11.38 2.02 2.37
N ALA A 182 10.93 1.73 3.58
CA ALA A 182 11.05 0.40 4.16
C ALA A 182 9.87 -0.48 3.69
N GLN A 183 10.19 -1.54 2.95
CA GLN A 183 9.19 -2.39 2.27
C GLN A 183 8.74 -3.62 3.11
N LYS A 184 9.41 -3.89 4.23
CA LYS A 184 9.05 -4.94 5.20
C LYS A 184 9.22 -4.38 6.59
N THR A 185 8.19 -3.67 7.05
CA THR A 185 8.26 -2.99 8.33
C THR A 185 8.03 -3.91 9.50
N PHE A 186 8.69 -3.60 10.61
CA PHE A 186 8.50 -4.25 11.91
C PHE A 186 7.64 -3.40 12.85
N SER A 187 7.59 -2.08 12.65
CA SER A 187 6.65 -1.20 13.35
C SER A 187 5.22 -1.70 13.14
N ARG A 188 4.43 -1.67 14.21
CA ARG A 188 3.01 -2.04 14.19
C ARG A 188 2.18 -0.96 14.85
N GLY A 189 1.23 -0.46 14.07
CA GLY A 189 0.30 0.56 14.48
C GLY A 189 -1.08 0.02 14.83
N THR A 190 -2.02 0.95 14.97
CA THR A 190 -3.44 0.66 15.13
C THR A 190 -4.31 1.62 14.31
N VAL A 191 -5.50 1.14 13.96
CA VAL A 191 -6.63 1.93 13.49
C VAL A 191 -7.76 1.71 14.49
N ARG A 192 -8.19 2.75 15.19
CA ARG A 192 -9.22 2.65 16.23
C ARG A 192 -10.37 3.62 15.94
N PRO A 193 -11.63 3.25 16.26
CA PRO A 193 -12.72 4.22 16.24
C PRO A 193 -12.43 5.37 17.22
N SER A 194 -12.77 6.60 16.82
CA SER A 194 -12.64 7.78 17.66
C SER A 194 -13.90 8.02 18.50
N SER A 195 -15.06 7.56 18.00
CA SER A 195 -16.37 7.63 18.63
C SER A 195 -17.22 6.39 18.26
N SER A 196 -18.48 6.36 18.68
CA SER A 196 -19.45 5.34 18.23
C SER A 196 -19.98 5.57 16.80
N SER A 197 -19.62 6.68 16.15
CA SER A 197 -19.98 6.99 14.77
C SER A 197 -18.99 6.38 13.78
N ILE A 198 -19.51 5.84 12.67
CA ILE A 198 -18.69 5.43 11.51
C ILE A 198 -18.28 6.59 10.59
N PHE A 199 -18.88 7.76 10.78
CA PHE A 199 -18.61 8.96 9.96
C PHE A 199 -17.50 9.82 10.57
N ASP A 200 -17.20 9.62 11.84
CA ASP A 200 -16.04 10.22 12.47
C ASP A 200 -14.76 9.54 12.00
N LEU A 201 -13.75 10.34 11.67
CA LEU A 201 -12.45 9.81 11.25
C LEU A 201 -11.85 8.94 12.36
N PRO A 202 -11.31 7.75 12.03
CA PRO A 202 -10.67 6.90 13.00
C PRO A 202 -9.36 7.53 13.51
N LYS A 203 -8.94 7.11 14.70
CA LYS A 203 -7.59 7.35 15.21
C LYS A 203 -6.63 6.40 14.50
N LEU A 204 -5.84 6.95 13.60
CA LEU A 204 -4.73 6.27 12.94
C LEU A 204 -3.46 6.51 13.75
N ASP A 205 -2.83 5.44 14.19
CA ASP A 205 -1.53 5.49 14.86
C ASP A 205 -0.61 4.44 14.21
N PRO A 206 0.08 4.76 13.11
CA PRO A 206 0.95 3.82 12.41
C PRO A 206 2.24 3.50 13.16
N ARG A 207 2.62 4.32 14.16
CA ARG A 207 3.81 4.13 14.99
C ARG A 207 5.09 3.93 14.18
N TYR A 208 5.29 4.72 13.12
CA TYR A 208 6.48 4.65 12.28
C TYR A 208 7.76 4.75 13.12
N CYS A 209 8.69 3.83 12.86
CA CYS A 209 9.95 3.70 13.56
C CYS A 209 9.83 3.42 15.07
N SER A 210 8.69 2.87 15.51
CA SER A 210 8.60 2.26 16.83
C SER A 210 9.50 1.02 16.95
N ASP A 211 9.74 0.32 15.84
CA ASP A 211 10.93 -0.51 15.68
C ASP A 211 12.01 0.31 14.95
N PRO A 212 13.21 0.50 15.56
CA PRO A 212 14.24 1.34 14.96
C PRO A 212 14.75 0.80 13.61
N ILE A 213 14.63 -0.51 13.34
CA ILE A 213 15.14 -1.09 12.09
C ILE A 213 14.49 -0.47 10.84
N ASP A 214 13.22 -0.06 10.94
CA ASP A 214 12.49 0.53 9.82
C ASP A 214 13.14 1.85 9.38
N CYS A 215 13.52 2.70 10.33
CA CYS A 215 14.20 3.95 10.06
C CYS A 215 15.65 3.71 9.62
N GLU A 216 16.35 2.73 10.18
CA GLU A 216 17.70 2.37 9.76
C GLU A 216 17.74 1.93 8.28
N ILE A 217 16.74 1.17 7.83
CA ILE A 217 16.61 0.78 6.42
C ILE A 217 16.44 2.03 5.52
N ILE A 218 15.63 3.01 5.96
CA ILE A 218 15.46 4.26 5.20
C ILE A 218 16.77 5.06 5.17
N VAL A 219 17.51 5.14 6.28
CA VAL A 219 18.83 5.77 6.33
C VAL A 219 19.79 5.12 5.33
N LEU A 220 19.86 3.79 5.29
CA LEU A 220 20.67 3.06 4.30
C LEU A 220 20.23 3.37 2.87
N GLY A 221 18.92 3.50 2.62
CA GLY A 221 18.41 3.90 1.31
C GLY A 221 18.78 5.33 0.91
N LEU A 222 18.81 6.29 1.85
CA LEU A 222 19.31 7.65 1.59
C LEU A 222 20.81 7.64 1.24
N GLN A 223 21.61 6.85 1.95
CA GLN A 223 23.03 6.66 1.65
C GLN A 223 23.23 6.02 0.27
N MET A 224 22.38 5.06 -0.08
CA MET A 224 22.40 4.41 -1.39
C MET A 224 22.05 5.40 -2.51
N ASN A 225 21.02 6.23 -2.33
CA ASN A 225 20.66 7.28 -3.29
C ASN A 225 21.79 8.28 -3.48
N ALA A 226 22.47 8.67 -2.40
CA ALA A 226 23.64 9.54 -2.46
C ALA A 226 24.82 8.92 -3.24
N LYS A 227 24.99 7.60 -3.20
CA LYS A 227 25.96 6.89 -4.05
C LYS A 227 25.49 6.82 -5.50
N LEU A 228 24.21 6.54 -5.72
CA LEU A 228 23.61 6.42 -7.06
C LEU A 228 23.82 7.69 -7.87
N ILE A 229 23.54 8.86 -7.30
CA ILE A 229 23.72 10.14 -8.03
C ILE A 229 25.18 10.48 -8.35
N GLN A 230 26.17 9.77 -7.77
CA GLN A 230 27.60 9.95 -8.04
C GLN A 230 28.14 9.00 -9.11
N THR A 231 27.32 8.08 -9.61
CA THR A 231 27.65 7.19 -10.75
C THR A 231 27.88 8.01 -12.01
N ASP A 232 28.68 7.48 -12.94
CA ASP A 232 29.00 8.18 -14.18
C ASP A 232 27.73 8.35 -15.03
N ALA A 233 26.90 7.30 -15.12
CA ALA A 233 25.58 7.36 -15.75
C ALA A 233 24.69 8.47 -15.16
N MET A 234 24.58 8.58 -13.83
CA MET A 234 23.71 9.61 -13.23
C MET A 234 24.27 11.02 -13.39
N LYS A 235 25.59 11.21 -13.41
CA LYS A 235 26.23 12.53 -13.58
C LYS A 235 25.89 13.18 -14.93
N GLU A 236 25.60 12.40 -15.97
CA GLU A 236 25.14 12.92 -17.26
C GLU A 236 23.83 13.73 -17.15
N LEU A 237 22.99 13.40 -16.17
CA LEU A 237 21.74 14.12 -15.90
C LEU A 237 21.94 15.41 -15.10
N MET A 238 23.17 15.69 -14.65
CA MET A 238 23.51 16.83 -13.80
C MET A 238 22.61 16.94 -12.55
N PRO A 239 22.62 15.92 -11.66
CA PRO A 239 21.76 15.87 -10.50
C PRO A 239 22.13 16.94 -9.47
N GLU A 240 21.12 17.65 -8.96
CA GLU A 240 21.22 18.64 -7.90
C GLU A 240 20.22 18.28 -6.80
N ALA A 241 20.70 17.98 -5.59
CA ALA A 241 19.81 17.65 -4.48
C ALA A 241 18.97 18.88 -4.07
N GLU A 242 17.67 18.70 -3.88
CA GLU A 242 16.79 19.78 -3.38
C GLU A 242 17.20 20.24 -1.98
N SER A 243 17.67 19.30 -1.16
CA SER A 243 18.21 19.58 0.17
C SER A 243 19.54 18.87 0.31
N ALA A 244 20.60 19.65 0.51
CA ALA A 244 21.90 19.10 0.84
C ALA A 244 21.90 18.61 2.30
N PHE A 245 22.19 17.34 2.49
CA PHE A 245 22.52 16.74 3.78
C PHE A 245 23.77 15.90 3.62
N ASP A 246 24.58 15.81 4.69
CA ASP A 246 25.74 14.92 4.69
C ASP A 246 25.25 13.47 4.74
N ALA A 247 25.25 12.81 3.60
CA ALA A 247 24.83 11.42 3.48
C ALA A 247 25.81 10.42 4.12
N THR A 248 26.93 10.88 4.71
CA THR A 248 27.85 10.02 5.47
C THR A 248 27.60 10.08 6.97
N ASP A 249 26.89 11.10 7.44
CA ASP A 249 26.56 11.27 8.86
C ASP A 249 25.22 10.61 9.20
N HIS A 250 25.30 9.51 9.93
CA HIS A 250 24.14 8.75 10.39
C HIS A 250 23.20 9.58 11.27
N GLU A 251 23.72 10.42 12.16
CA GLU A 251 22.87 11.21 13.07
C GLU A 251 22.05 12.26 12.30
N THR A 252 22.69 12.94 11.34
CA THR A 252 22.00 13.88 10.44
C THR A 252 20.92 13.17 9.62
N LEU A 253 21.23 11.99 9.06
CA LEU A 253 20.28 11.21 8.28
C LEU A 253 19.11 10.72 9.13
N MET A 254 19.36 10.16 10.31
CA MET A 254 18.32 9.67 11.20
C MET A 254 17.39 10.82 11.63
N LYS A 255 17.96 11.99 11.96
CA LYS A 255 17.17 13.19 12.25
C LYS A 255 16.29 13.58 11.06
N HIS A 256 16.84 13.61 9.86
CA HIS A 256 16.08 13.90 8.64
C HIS A 256 14.93 12.90 8.44
N VAL A 257 15.18 11.60 8.64
CA VAL A 257 14.16 10.56 8.54
C VAL A 257 13.04 10.82 9.54
N MET A 258 13.36 11.01 10.83
CA MET A 258 12.36 11.24 11.87
C MET A 258 11.53 12.52 11.64
N GLU A 259 12.11 13.57 11.04
CA GLU A 259 11.41 14.82 10.73
C GLU A 259 10.52 14.74 9.48
N LYS A 260 10.80 13.81 8.56
CA LYS A 260 10.18 13.78 7.21
C LYS A 260 9.42 12.50 6.88
N ILE A 261 9.47 11.49 7.75
CA ILE A 261 8.82 10.20 7.54
C ILE A 261 7.33 10.37 7.25
N THR A 262 6.87 9.68 6.21
CA THR A 262 5.48 9.71 5.75
C THR A 262 5.08 8.37 5.15
N THR A 263 3.82 8.25 4.73
CA THR A 263 3.22 7.03 4.15
C THR A 263 3.46 6.93 2.64
N GLU A 264 3.73 5.72 2.12
CA GLU A 264 3.58 5.40 0.69
C GLU A 264 2.11 5.16 0.26
N ARG A 265 1.18 5.24 1.21
CA ARG A 265 -0.26 4.96 1.06
C ARG A 265 -0.55 3.46 0.86
N HIS A 266 0.11 2.60 1.63
CA HIS A 266 -0.09 1.15 1.62
C HIS A 266 -0.57 0.58 2.98
N PRO A 267 -1.60 1.16 3.62
CA PRO A 267 -2.11 0.63 4.89
C PRO A 267 -2.66 -0.80 4.70
N SER A 268 -2.28 -1.70 5.60
CA SER A 268 -2.62 -3.13 5.56
C SER A 268 -2.59 -3.75 6.97
N GLY A 269 -2.98 -5.02 7.09
CA GLY A 269 -2.82 -5.82 8.31
C GLY A 269 -3.88 -5.67 9.41
N THR A 270 -4.78 -4.69 9.29
CA THR A 270 -5.79 -4.37 10.32
C THR A 270 -6.84 -5.44 10.62
N ALA A 271 -6.87 -6.52 9.84
CA ALA A 271 -7.68 -7.71 10.04
C ALA A 271 -6.89 -8.97 9.65
N ALA A 272 -5.64 -9.06 10.12
CA ALA A 272 -4.65 -10.05 9.69
C ALA A 272 -5.15 -11.50 9.61
N MET A 273 -4.79 -12.16 8.50
CA MET A 273 -4.96 -13.59 8.27
C MET A 273 -3.85 -14.38 8.98
N MET A 274 -4.07 -14.73 10.25
CA MET A 274 -3.14 -15.48 11.07
C MET A 274 -3.89 -16.24 12.19
N PRO A 275 -3.24 -17.14 12.95
CA PRO A 275 -3.89 -17.81 14.07
C PRO A 275 -4.46 -16.83 15.11
N LEU A 276 -5.61 -17.17 15.70
CA LEU A 276 -6.33 -16.32 16.65
C LEU A 276 -5.48 -16.01 17.89
N GLU A 277 -4.69 -16.98 18.35
CA GLU A 277 -3.76 -16.83 19.48
C GLU A 277 -2.62 -15.83 19.22
N LEU A 278 -2.34 -15.52 17.96
CA LEU A 278 -1.39 -14.47 17.56
C LEU A 278 -2.07 -13.12 17.32
N GLY A 279 -3.40 -13.05 17.49
CA GLY A 279 -4.21 -11.86 17.23
C GLY A 279 -4.87 -11.84 15.85
N GLY A 280 -4.99 -12.99 15.18
CA GLY A 280 -5.64 -13.06 13.87
C GLY A 280 -7.12 -12.72 13.88
N VAL A 281 -7.60 -12.19 12.76
CA VAL A 281 -9.02 -11.82 12.56
C VAL A 281 -9.70 -12.75 11.56
N VAL A 282 -8.98 -13.19 10.51
CA VAL A 282 -9.51 -14.12 9.51
C VAL A 282 -8.70 -15.40 9.40
N ASP A 283 -9.38 -16.48 9.02
CA ASP A 283 -8.74 -17.77 8.72
C ASP A 283 -8.14 -17.82 7.28
N PRO A 284 -7.43 -18.90 6.89
CA PRO A 284 -6.87 -19.03 5.53
C PRO A 284 -7.90 -19.04 4.37
N GLU A 285 -9.18 -19.18 4.69
CA GLU A 285 -10.34 -19.11 3.79
C GLU A 285 -11.00 -17.72 3.83
N LEU A 286 -10.35 -16.77 4.51
CA LEU A 286 -10.73 -15.37 4.67
C LEU A 286 -11.98 -15.16 5.53
N LYS A 287 -12.44 -16.19 6.25
CA LYS A 287 -13.61 -16.09 7.12
C LYS A 287 -13.23 -15.41 8.42
N VAL A 288 -14.08 -14.49 8.88
CA VAL A 288 -13.87 -13.77 10.14
C VAL A 288 -14.10 -14.70 11.31
N CYS A 289 -13.12 -14.79 12.21
CA CYS A 289 -13.18 -15.64 13.40
C CYS A 289 -14.39 -15.29 14.28
N GLY A 290 -15.06 -16.31 14.82
CA GLY A 290 -16.27 -16.11 15.64
C GLY A 290 -17.53 -15.77 14.85
N THR A 291 -17.47 -15.74 13.52
CA THR A 291 -18.64 -15.54 12.65
C THR A 291 -18.85 -16.70 11.70
N CYS A 292 -20.05 -16.76 11.11
CA CYS A 292 -20.27 -17.50 9.88
C CYS A 292 -20.91 -16.57 8.84
N ASN A 293 -20.68 -16.89 7.56
CA ASN A 293 -21.16 -16.10 6.42
C ASN A 293 -20.55 -14.68 6.29
N LEU A 294 -19.35 -14.46 6.85
CA LEU A 294 -18.59 -13.22 6.71
C LEU A 294 -17.14 -13.51 6.31
N ARG A 295 -16.64 -12.77 5.33
CA ARG A 295 -15.24 -12.76 4.90
C ARG A 295 -14.72 -11.34 4.74
N ILE A 296 -13.41 -11.17 4.81
CA ILE A 296 -12.72 -9.91 4.48
C ILE A 296 -11.75 -10.18 3.33
N ALA A 297 -11.77 -9.35 2.29
CA ALA A 297 -11.06 -9.58 1.04
C ALA A 297 -10.41 -8.30 0.51
N ASP A 298 -9.54 -7.71 1.32
CA ASP A 298 -8.80 -6.48 1.00
C ASP A 298 -7.39 -6.51 1.63
N ALA A 299 -6.69 -5.38 1.67
CA ALA A 299 -5.34 -5.31 2.23
C ALA A 299 -5.28 -5.54 3.75
N SER A 300 -6.38 -5.39 4.49
CA SER A 300 -6.41 -5.57 5.95
C SER A 300 -6.06 -7.00 6.37
N ILE A 301 -6.27 -7.99 5.50
CA ILE A 301 -5.97 -9.38 5.85
C ILE A 301 -4.50 -9.77 5.70
N MET A 302 -3.65 -8.91 5.14
CA MET A 302 -2.24 -9.22 4.91
C MET A 302 -1.50 -9.30 6.26
N PRO A 303 -1.08 -10.49 6.75
CA PRO A 303 -0.42 -10.58 8.05
C PRO A 303 0.98 -9.96 8.05
N LEU A 304 1.62 -9.91 6.87
CA LEU A 304 2.85 -9.17 6.63
C LEU A 304 2.71 -8.43 5.31
N ILE A 305 2.93 -7.12 5.33
CA ILE A 305 2.90 -6.29 4.11
C ILE A 305 3.91 -6.82 3.09
N PRO A 306 3.54 -7.06 1.81
CA PRO A 306 4.47 -7.49 0.77
C PRO A 306 5.42 -6.35 0.36
N SER A 307 6.62 -6.69 -0.12
CA SER A 307 7.57 -5.70 -0.66
C SER A 307 7.18 -5.27 -2.08
N ALA A 308 6.01 -4.67 -2.21
CA ALA A 308 5.44 -4.23 -3.46
C ALA A 308 4.31 -3.22 -3.19
N ASN A 309 3.95 -2.41 -4.18
CA ASN A 309 2.67 -1.72 -4.17
C ASN A 309 1.51 -2.74 -4.05
N LEU A 310 0.48 -2.39 -3.28
CA LEU A 310 -0.51 -3.39 -2.85
C LEU A 310 -1.57 -3.75 -3.89
N GLN A 311 -1.71 -2.99 -4.98
CA GLN A 311 -2.82 -3.17 -5.93
C GLN A 311 -2.91 -4.60 -6.49
N ALA A 312 -1.79 -5.14 -7.01
CA ALA A 312 -1.75 -6.51 -7.53
C ALA A 312 -2.02 -7.56 -6.45
N SER A 313 -1.54 -7.30 -5.23
CA SER A 313 -1.77 -8.18 -4.07
C SER A 313 -3.25 -8.20 -3.68
N VAL A 314 -3.93 -7.05 -3.69
CA VAL A 314 -5.37 -6.93 -3.41
C VAL A 314 -6.20 -7.64 -4.48
N TYR A 315 -5.86 -7.49 -5.76
CA TYR A 315 -6.51 -8.29 -6.82
C TYR A 315 -6.33 -9.79 -6.62
N THR A 316 -5.13 -10.23 -6.24
CA THR A 316 -4.85 -11.64 -5.94
C THR A 316 -5.70 -12.16 -4.77
N ILE A 317 -5.86 -11.36 -3.71
CA ILE A 317 -6.74 -11.68 -2.58
C ILE A 317 -8.20 -11.77 -3.02
N ALA A 318 -8.67 -10.81 -3.82
CA ALA A 318 -10.06 -10.78 -4.30
C ALA A 318 -10.37 -11.98 -5.20
N GLU A 319 -9.48 -12.32 -6.14
CA GLU A 319 -9.63 -13.48 -7.01
C GLU A 319 -9.66 -14.79 -6.21
N LYS A 320 -8.87 -14.90 -5.13
CA LYS A 320 -8.90 -16.09 -4.25
C LYS A 320 -10.29 -16.35 -3.64
N VAL A 321 -11.09 -15.31 -3.38
CA VAL A 321 -12.48 -15.47 -2.91
C VAL A 321 -13.36 -16.08 -3.99
N GLY A 322 -13.19 -15.68 -5.25
CA GLY A 322 -14.04 -16.08 -6.37
C GLY A 322 -13.95 -17.57 -6.76
N PHE A 323 -12.90 -18.27 -6.32
CA PHE A 323 -12.68 -19.69 -6.61
C PHE A 323 -13.22 -20.66 -5.55
N GLN A 324 -13.89 -20.18 -4.49
CA GLN A 324 -14.40 -20.99 -3.38
C GLN A 324 -15.92 -21.04 -3.33
#